data_AF-A0A7Y7NYK3-F1
#
_entry.id   AF-A0A7Y7NYK3-F1
#
_cell.length_a   1.000
_cell.length_b   1.000
_cell.length_c   1.000
_cell.angle_alpha   90.00
_cell.angle_beta   90.00
_cell.angle_gamma   90.00
#
_symmetry.space_group_name_H-M   'P 1'
#
loop_
_entity.id
_entity.type
_entity.pdbx_description
1 polymer ?
#
loop_
_entity_poly.entity_id
_entity_poly.type
_entity_poly.pdbx_seq_one_letter_code
_entity_poly.pdbx_strand_id
1 'polypeptide(L)'
;VGYTVLKSLWEITRIFTGYMGSSILFSKYGFILLSNIVFALLCLIGVLLMWKLKKAGYIIYLIGEVVPLILPLILMHNSFYGLQNLILGFLISSAFIVMYSLNLKHLS
;
A
#
# COMPACT_ATOMS: atom_id res chain seq x y z
N VAL A 1 -34.67 -38.36 -1.39
CA VAL A 1 -35.02 -37.25 -0.45
C VAL A 1 -33.80 -36.75 0.34
N GLY A 2 -32.98 -37.62 0.96
CA GLY A 2 -31.83 -37.16 1.76
C GLY A 2 -30.74 -36.38 1.00
N TYR A 3 -30.37 -36.82 -0.21
CA TYR A 3 -29.30 -36.17 -1.00
C TYR A 3 -29.69 -34.78 -1.54
N THR A 4 -30.97 -34.55 -1.83
CA THR A 4 -31.49 -33.25 -2.25
C THR A 4 -31.45 -32.23 -1.10
N VAL A 5 -31.72 -32.67 0.13
CA VAL A 5 -31.67 -31.81 1.32
C VAL A 5 -30.21 -31.45 1.68
N LEU A 6 -29.31 -32.43 1.64
CA LEU A 6 -27.87 -32.19 1.86
C LEU A 6 -27.27 -31.22 0.82
N LYS A 7 -27.65 -31.35 -0.46
CA LYS A 7 -27.21 -30.43 -1.51
C LYS A 7 -27.73 -29.00 -1.29
N SER A 8 -28.99 -28.86 -0.86
CA SER A 8 -29.57 -27.57 -0.50
C SER A 8 -28.84 -26.92 0.69
N LEU A 9 -28.52 -27.67 1.73
CA LEU A 9 -27.76 -27.17 2.89
C LEU A 9 -26.31 -26.76 2.50
N TRP A 10 -25.69 -27.49 1.58
CA TRP A 10 -24.36 -27.16 1.06
C TRP A 10 -24.37 -25.88 0.20
N GLU A 11 -25.42 -25.64 -0.59
CA GLU A 11 -25.60 -24.36 -1.31
C GLU A 11 -25.76 -23.18 -0.35
N ILE A 12 -26.62 -23.32 0.67
CA ILE A 12 -26.89 -22.26 1.65
C ILE A 12 -25.62 -21.87 2.41
N THR A 13 -24.87 -22.86 2.89
CA THR A 13 -23.59 -22.61 3.57
C THR A 13 -22.58 -21.95 2.65
N ARG A 14 -22.49 -22.34 1.38
CA ARG A 14 -21.57 -21.71 0.41
C ARG A 14 -21.94 -20.25 0.12
N ILE A 15 -23.23 -19.97 -0.05
CA ILE A 15 -23.76 -18.62 -0.28
C ILE A 15 -23.42 -17.73 0.92
N PHE A 16 -23.69 -18.21 2.15
CA PHE A 16 -23.41 -17.47 3.37
C PHE A 16 -21.90 -17.19 3.55
N THR A 17 -21.06 -18.20 3.30
CA THR A 17 -19.60 -18.06 3.35
C THR A 17 -19.09 -17.09 2.28
N GLY A 18 -19.71 -17.07 1.09
CA GLY A 18 -19.39 -16.12 0.01
C GLY A 18 -19.73 -14.67 0.36
N TYR A 19 -20.90 -14.42 0.99
CA TYR A 19 -21.27 -13.08 1.46
C TYR A 19 -20.36 -12.59 2.60
N MET A 20 -19.98 -13.48 3.51
CA MET A 20 -18.98 -13.17 4.54
C MET A 20 -17.62 -12.87 3.93
N GLY A 21 -17.14 -13.66 2.96
CA GLY A 21 -15.87 -13.39 2.27
C GLY A 21 -15.83 -12.02 1.59
N SER A 22 -16.91 -11.66 0.89
CA SER A 22 -17.04 -10.40 0.15
C SER A 22 -16.96 -9.16 1.06
N SER A 23 -17.59 -9.22 2.24
CA SER A 23 -17.62 -8.10 3.18
C SER A 23 -16.27 -7.88 3.88
N ILE A 24 -15.54 -8.96 4.19
CA ILE A 24 -14.19 -8.88 4.79
C ILE A 24 -13.18 -8.30 3.77
N LEU A 25 -13.33 -8.67 2.50
CA LEU A 25 -12.51 -8.12 1.42
C LEU A 25 -12.75 -6.62 1.26
N PHE A 26 -14.02 -6.17 1.18
CA PHE A 26 -14.36 -4.75 1.05
C PHE A 26 -13.74 -3.90 2.17
N SER A 27 -13.78 -4.38 3.41
CA SER A 27 -13.14 -3.70 4.56
C SER A 27 -11.62 -3.61 4.44
N LYS A 28 -10.95 -4.70 4.04
CA LYS A 28 -9.49 -4.73 3.83
C LYS A 28 -9.04 -3.76 2.73
N TYR A 29 -9.73 -3.74 1.58
CA TYR A 29 -9.40 -2.84 0.47
C TYR A 29 -9.65 -1.37 0.84
N GLY A 30 -10.72 -1.07 1.59
CA GLY A 30 -11.00 0.28 2.07
C GLY A 30 -9.89 0.85 2.97
N PHE A 31 -9.38 0.05 3.91
CA PHE A 31 -8.28 0.45 4.78
C PHE A 31 -6.98 0.74 4.01
N ILE A 32 -6.68 -0.09 3.00
CA ILE A 32 -5.50 0.07 2.15
C ILE A 32 -5.59 1.34 1.30
N LEU A 33 -6.76 1.66 0.76
CA LEU A 33 -6.93 2.90 -0.01
C LEU A 33 -6.75 4.14 0.86
N LEU A 34 -7.33 4.15 2.06
CA LEU A 34 -7.24 5.28 2.97
C LEU A 34 -5.79 5.53 3.43
N SER A 35 -5.06 4.46 3.76
CA SER A 35 -3.65 4.58 4.14
C SER A 35 -2.78 5.07 2.99
N ASN A 36 -2.98 4.58 1.76
CA ASN A 36 -2.26 5.06 0.58
C ASN A 36 -2.45 6.57 0.35
N ILE A 37 -3.66 7.09 0.54
CA ILE A 37 -3.92 8.53 0.41
C ILE A 37 -3.15 9.33 1.47
N VAL A 38 -3.15 8.88 2.73
CA VAL A 38 -2.42 9.53 3.82
C VAL A 38 -0.92 9.52 3.57
N PHE A 39 -0.35 8.37 3.16
CA PHE A 39 1.06 8.26 2.85
C PHE A 39 1.46 9.04 1.59
N ALA A 40 0.60 9.12 0.57
CA ALA A 40 0.84 9.96 -0.60
C ALA A 40 0.94 11.44 -0.23
N LEU A 41 0.07 11.93 0.66
CA LEU A 41 0.16 13.30 1.20
C LEU A 41 1.45 13.49 2.01
N LEU A 42 1.84 12.51 2.82
CA LEU A 42 3.08 12.56 3.60
C LEU A 42 4.31 12.59 2.68
N CYS A 43 4.29 11.82 1.60
CA CYS A 43 5.31 11.78 0.56
C CYS A 43 5.43 13.14 -0.14
N LEU A 44 4.29 13.74 -0.51
CA LEU A 44 4.23 15.09 -1.11
C LEU A 44 4.80 16.16 -0.17
N ILE A 45 4.47 16.10 1.13
CA ILE A 45 5.05 16.99 2.15
C ILE A 45 6.56 16.77 2.27
N GLY A 46 7.03 15.52 2.22
CA GLY A 46 8.45 15.17 2.20
C GLY A 46 9.20 15.81 1.04
N VAL A 47 8.64 15.73 -0.18
CA VAL A 47 9.21 16.37 -1.38
C VAL A 47 9.21 17.90 -1.27
N LEU A 48 8.13 18.51 -0.77
CA LEU A 48 8.08 19.96 -0.55
C LEU A 48 9.12 20.42 0.48
N LEU A 49 9.38 19.61 1.52
CA LEU A 49 10.46 19.91 2.47
C LEU A 49 11.85 19.73 1.85
N MET A 50 12.02 18.83 0.88
CA MET A 50 13.28 18.68 0.13
C MET A 50 13.62 19.93 -0.67
N TRP A 51 12.63 20.69 -1.16
CA TRP A 51 12.88 21.98 -1.80
C TRP A 51 13.53 23.01 -0.85
N LYS A 52 13.33 22.86 0.47
CA LYS A 52 14.01 23.70 1.48
C LYS A 52 15.36 23.14 1.94
N LEU A 53 15.91 22.11 1.26
CA LEU A 53 17.23 21.53 1.52
C LEU A 53 17.45 21.07 2.98
N LYS A 54 16.36 20.72 3.68
CA LYS A 54 16.44 20.19 5.04
C LYS A 54 16.55 18.67 5.05
N LYS A 55 17.55 18.13 5.74
CA LYS A 55 17.75 16.68 5.97
C LYS A 55 16.51 15.97 6.55
N ALA A 56 15.66 16.69 7.27
CA ALA A 56 14.40 16.16 7.81
C ALA A 56 13.39 15.74 6.71
N GLY A 57 13.37 16.44 5.55
CA GLY A 57 12.48 16.11 4.43
C GLY A 57 12.80 14.75 3.81
N TYR A 58 14.09 14.39 3.77
CA TYR A 58 14.56 13.10 3.29
C TYR A 58 14.02 11.94 4.14
N ILE A 59 14.06 12.06 5.46
CA ILE A 59 13.58 11.00 6.37
C ILE A 59 12.05 10.85 6.25
N ILE A 60 11.31 11.96 6.19
CA ILE A 60 9.84 11.94 6.06
C ILE A 60 9.42 11.29 4.74
N TYR A 61 10.11 11.62 3.63
CA TYR A 61 9.85 11.02 2.33
C TYR A 61 10.11 9.50 2.33
N LEU A 62 11.25 9.08 2.89
CA LEU A 62 11.65 7.68 2.95
C LEU A 62 10.64 6.84 3.75
N ILE A 63 10.18 7.35 4.90
CA ILE A 63 9.12 6.70 5.69
C ILE A 63 7.79 6.69 4.92
N GLY A 64 7.46 7.80 4.25
CA GLY A 64 6.25 7.94 3.45
C GLY A 64 6.14 6.96 2.29
N GLU A 65 7.26 6.40 1.83
CA GLU A 65 7.32 5.45 0.72
C GLU A 65 7.51 4.00 1.17
N VAL A 66 8.35 3.77 2.18
CA VAL A 66 8.59 2.41 2.70
C VAL A 66 7.37 1.83 3.43
N VAL A 67 6.63 2.64 4.18
CA VAL A 67 5.46 2.15 4.92
C VAL A 67 4.31 1.66 4.02
N PRO A 68 3.86 2.41 2.99
CA PRO A 68 2.83 1.91 2.07
C PRO A 68 3.29 0.73 1.20
N LEU A 69 4.60 0.47 1.09
CA LEU A 69 5.13 -0.75 0.46
C LEU A 69 4.92 -2.00 1.34
N ILE A 70 5.08 -1.86 2.66
CA ILE A 70 4.99 -2.99 3.60
C ILE A 70 3.53 -3.33 3.93
N LEU A 71 2.65 -2.34 4.02
CA LEU A 71 1.23 -2.52 4.36
C LEU A 71 0.48 -3.57 3.52
N PRO A 72 0.50 -3.50 2.17
CA PRO A 72 -0.20 -4.46 1.33
C PRO A 72 0.46 -5.85 1.35
N LEU A 73 1.77 -5.96 1.63
CA LEU A 73 2.44 -7.25 1.79
C LEU A 73 1.91 -8.01 3.01
N ILE A 74 1.68 -7.31 4.13
CA ILE A 74 1.13 -7.90 5.36
C ILE A 74 -0.37 -8.23 5.19
N LEU A 75 -1.13 -7.31 4.59
CA LEU A 75 -2.59 -7.42 4.53
C LEU A 75 -3.12 -8.33 3.43
N MET A 76 -2.38 -8.48 2.32
CA MET A 76 -2.85 -9.15 1.09
C MET A 76 -1.96 -10.30 0.61
N HIS A 77 -1.03 -10.81 1.44
CA HIS A 77 -0.19 -12.02 1.22
C HIS A 77 -0.07 -12.46 -0.27
N ASN A 78 1.03 -12.07 -0.94
CA ASN A 78 1.38 -12.45 -2.31
C ASN A 78 0.43 -11.99 -3.44
N SER A 79 -0.22 -10.84 -3.27
CA SER A 79 -0.97 -10.21 -4.38
C SER A 79 -0.03 -9.55 -5.39
N PHE A 80 -0.25 -9.77 -6.69
CA PHE A 80 0.47 -9.10 -7.80
C PHE A 80 0.55 -7.57 -7.64
N TYR A 81 -0.47 -6.96 -7.02
CA TYR A 81 -0.53 -5.54 -6.68
C TYR A 81 0.62 -5.06 -5.78
N GLY A 82 1.11 -5.89 -4.85
CA GLY A 82 2.23 -5.54 -3.98
C GLY A 82 3.56 -5.45 -4.73
N LEU A 83 3.76 -6.34 -5.71
CA LEU A 83 4.98 -6.38 -6.52
C LEU A 83 5.05 -5.21 -7.51
N GLN A 84 3.91 -4.83 -8.09
CA GLN A 84 3.83 -3.68 -9.00
C GLN A 84 4.11 -2.35 -8.28
N ASN A 85 3.56 -2.17 -7.07
CA ASN A 85 3.82 -0.98 -6.25
C ASN A 85 5.30 -0.88 -5.85
N LEU A 86 5.95 -2.01 -5.55
CA LEU A 86 7.39 -2.07 -5.29
C LEU A 86 8.19 -1.51 -6.47
N ILE A 87 7.93 -1.95 -7.69
CA ILE A 87 8.75 -1.57 -8.84
C ILE A 87 8.55 -0.08 -9.21
N LEU A 88 7.30 0.39 -9.25
CA LEU A 88 7.00 1.78 -9.65
C LEU A 88 7.38 2.80 -8.57
N GLY A 89 7.15 2.49 -7.29
CA GLY A 89 7.53 3.37 -6.18
C GLY A 89 9.05 3.54 -6.08
N PHE A 90 9.80 2.43 -6.20
CA PHE A 90 11.25 2.46 -6.08
C PHE A 90 11.94 3.26 -7.20
N LEU A 91 11.43 3.20 -8.43
CA LEU A 91 12.00 3.95 -9.56
C LEU A 91 11.86 5.46 -9.37
N ILE A 92 10.69 5.92 -8.93
CA ILE A 92 10.45 7.35 -8.70
C ILE A 92 11.22 7.81 -7.45
N SER A 93 11.14 7.04 -6.36
CA SER A 93 11.83 7.37 -5.12
C SER A 93 13.33 7.43 -5.25
N SER A 94 13.95 6.46 -5.94
CA SER A 94 15.40 6.45 -6.13
C SER A 94 15.89 7.63 -6.96
N ALA A 95 15.14 8.07 -7.99
CA ALA A 95 15.48 9.25 -8.77
C ALA A 95 15.48 10.54 -7.92
N PHE A 96 14.47 10.73 -7.06
CA PHE A 96 14.41 11.87 -6.14
C PHE A 96 15.50 11.82 -5.06
N ILE A 97 15.78 10.63 -4.52
CA ILE A 97 16.85 10.40 -3.54
C ILE A 97 18.22 10.74 -4.14
N VAL A 98 18.52 10.25 -5.34
CA VAL A 98 19.81 10.50 -6.01
C VAL A 98 19.97 11.98 -6.33
N MET A 99 18.94 12.63 -6.89
CA MET A 99 18.98 14.06 -7.20
C MET A 99 19.21 14.91 -5.94
N TYR A 100 18.54 14.58 -4.82
CA TYR A 100 18.74 15.27 -3.56
C TYR A 100 20.13 15.01 -2.96
N SER A 101 20.63 13.78 -3.06
CA SER A 101 21.95 13.38 -2.57
C SER A 101 23.09 14.10 -3.29
N LEU A 102 22.94 14.33 -4.59
CA LEU A 102 23.89 15.10 -5.39
C LEU A 102 23.84 16.59 -5.04
N ASN A 103 22.66 17.13 -4.71
CA ASN A 103 22.50 18.54 -4.33
C ASN A 103 23.04 18.84 -2.92
N LEU A 104 22.99 17.87 -2.00
CA LEU A 104 23.60 18.01 -0.67
C LEU A 104 25.13 18.16 -0.72
N LYS A 105 25.81 17.65 -1.76
CA LYS A 105 27.27 17.81 -1.93
C LYS A 105 27.72 19.23 -2.27
N HIS A 106 26.82 20.07 -2.79
CA HIS A 106 27.12 21.48 -3.06
C HIS A 106 26.82 22.41 -1.87
N LEU A 107 26.27 21.84 -0.78
CA LEU A 107 25.95 22.54 0.46
C LEU A 107 26.86 22.13 1.64
N SER A 108 27.94 21.39 1.37
CA SER A 108 29.05 21.22 2.30
C SER A 108 30.05 22.36 2.16
#